data_AF-A0A4Y7QHG3-F1
#
_entry.id   AF-A0A4Y7QHG3-F1
#
_cell.length_a   1.000
_cell.length_b   1.000
_cell.length_c   1.000
_cell.angle_alpha   90.00
_cell.angle_beta   90.00
_cell.angle_gamma   90.00
#
_symmetry.space_group_name_H-M   'P 1'
#
loop_
_entity.id
_entity.type
_entity.pdbx_description
1 polymer ?
#
loop_
_entity_poly.entity_id
_entity_poly.type
_entity_poly.pdbx_seq_one_letter_code
_entity_poly.pdbx_strand_id
1 'polypeptide(L)'
;MIKNWTGTDIQAIAGDTINDASNAMMLCKNLQDDFGNFLCWFEPSGESNKYYFNTDRNIKIIQFHDNSNIGIPLPNPTYLAIHAAFAKVFDASGAGMYIDGVFRDVERIGVLSSDGLSDVITLLNSFQFSQQAAGLSE
;
A
#
# COMPACT_ATOMS: atom_id res chain seq x y z
N MET A 1 -8.13 13.92 9.98
CA MET A 1 -6.78 14.39 9.60
C MET A 1 -6.49 14.13 8.13
N ILE A 2 -6.56 12.88 7.64
CA ILE A 2 -6.29 12.57 6.21
C ILE A 2 -7.28 13.23 5.22
N LYS A 3 -8.58 13.29 5.57
CA LYS A 3 -9.63 13.98 4.79
C LYS A 3 -9.30 15.44 4.44
N ASN A 4 -8.63 16.14 5.36
CA ASN A 4 -8.32 17.57 5.20
C ASN A 4 -7.08 17.80 4.32
N TRP A 5 -6.25 16.79 4.14
CA TRP A 5 -5.01 16.88 3.36
C TRP A 5 -5.19 16.39 1.93
N THR A 6 -6.00 15.35 1.71
CA THR A 6 -6.21 14.77 0.38
C THR A 6 -7.43 15.33 -0.34
N GLY A 7 -8.25 16.13 0.36
CA GLY A 7 -9.57 16.57 -0.13
C GLY A 7 -10.54 15.41 -0.42
N THR A 8 -10.16 14.18 -0.03
CA THR A 8 -10.85 12.96 -0.45
C THR A 8 -11.25 12.13 0.76
N ASP A 9 -12.51 11.69 0.76
CA ASP A 9 -13.02 10.82 1.80
C ASP A 9 -12.48 9.40 1.62
N ILE A 10 -11.57 8.98 2.50
CA ILE A 10 -11.07 7.59 2.49
C ILE A 10 -12.24 6.61 2.62
N GLN A 11 -13.31 6.91 3.37
CA GLN A 11 -14.47 6.04 3.45
C GLN A 11 -15.28 6.01 2.14
N ALA A 12 -15.23 7.07 1.33
CA ALA A 12 -15.82 7.04 -0.01
C ALA A 12 -14.95 6.28 -1.02
N ILE A 13 -13.63 6.21 -0.78
CA ILE A 13 -12.70 5.42 -1.61
C ILE A 13 -12.69 3.94 -1.20
N ALA A 14 -12.68 3.68 0.09
CA ALA A 14 -12.59 2.36 0.72
C ALA A 14 -13.94 1.66 0.79
N GLY A 15 -15.01 2.42 1.05
CA GLY A 15 -16.34 1.91 1.32
C GLY A 15 -16.36 0.81 2.38
N ASP A 16 -17.45 0.03 2.38
CA ASP A 16 -17.56 -1.18 3.20
C ASP A 16 -16.75 -2.35 2.62
N THR A 17 -16.19 -2.20 1.41
CA THR A 17 -15.56 -3.29 0.65
C THR A 17 -14.04 -3.30 0.75
N ILE A 18 -13.43 -2.45 1.59
CA ILE A 18 -11.98 -2.44 1.77
C ILE A 18 -11.41 -3.76 2.32
N ASN A 19 -12.21 -4.49 3.09
CA ASN A 19 -11.84 -5.81 3.63
C ASN A 19 -12.37 -6.96 2.76
N ASP A 20 -12.93 -6.67 1.58
CA ASP A 20 -13.40 -7.69 0.65
C ASP A 20 -12.22 -8.42 -0.01
N ALA A 21 -12.46 -9.67 -0.41
CA ALA A 21 -11.46 -10.48 -1.11
C ALA A 21 -10.99 -9.83 -2.42
N SER A 22 -11.79 -8.97 -3.05
CA SER A 22 -11.38 -8.20 -4.23
C SER A 22 -10.32 -7.12 -3.94
N ASN A 23 -10.06 -6.80 -2.68
CA ASN A 23 -8.93 -5.96 -2.26
C ASN A 23 -7.74 -6.79 -1.72
N ALA A 24 -7.76 -8.11 -1.91
CA ALA A 24 -6.70 -8.99 -1.48
C ALA A 24 -6.09 -9.74 -2.66
N MET A 25 -4.79 -10.01 -2.57
CA MET A 25 -4.11 -10.95 -3.46
C MET A 25 -3.01 -11.67 -2.69
N MET A 26 -2.77 -12.93 -3.08
CA MET A 26 -1.68 -13.71 -2.51
C MET A 26 -0.43 -13.56 -3.38
N LEU A 27 0.68 -13.16 -2.75
CA LEU A 27 1.97 -12.99 -3.39
C LEU A 27 3.03 -13.84 -2.67
N CYS A 28 4.11 -14.20 -3.36
CA CYS A 28 5.29 -14.74 -2.69
C CYS A 28 5.95 -13.66 -1.83
N LYS A 29 6.69 -14.05 -0.78
CA LYS A 29 7.22 -13.11 0.22
C LYS A 29 7.92 -11.89 -0.37
N ASN A 30 8.81 -12.09 -1.34
CA ASN A 30 9.55 -10.98 -1.95
C ASN A 30 8.63 -9.99 -2.68
N LEU A 31 7.63 -10.50 -3.42
CA LEU A 31 6.67 -9.63 -4.11
C LEU A 31 5.69 -8.98 -3.14
N GLN A 32 5.33 -9.66 -2.04
CA GLN A 32 4.53 -9.07 -0.98
C GLN A 32 5.25 -7.87 -0.36
N ASP A 33 6.56 -7.99 -0.12
CA ASP A 33 7.39 -6.90 0.42
C ASP A 33 7.51 -5.75 -0.57
N ASP A 34 7.88 -6.05 -1.83
CA ASP A 34 7.99 -5.02 -2.88
C ASP A 34 6.65 -4.30 -3.11
N PHE A 35 5.53 -5.02 -3.07
CA PHE A 35 4.20 -4.45 -3.25
C PHE A 35 3.78 -3.61 -2.04
N GLY A 36 4.03 -4.07 -0.82
CA GLY A 36 3.75 -3.33 0.41
C GLY A 36 4.58 -2.05 0.54
N ASN A 37 5.82 -2.08 0.05
CA ASN A 37 6.74 -0.95 0.02
C ASN A 37 6.60 -0.06 -1.22
N PHE A 38 5.57 -0.31 -2.04
CA PHE A 38 5.30 0.49 -3.24
C PHE A 38 6.45 0.54 -4.26
N LEU A 39 7.29 -0.51 -4.30
CA LEU A 39 8.40 -0.70 -5.25
C LEU A 39 7.98 -1.41 -6.54
N CYS A 40 6.73 -1.86 -6.62
CA CYS A 40 6.13 -2.39 -7.82
C CYS A 40 4.65 -2.04 -7.90
N TRP A 41 4.08 -2.03 -9.10
CA TRP A 41 2.65 -1.74 -9.29
C TRP A 41 2.10 -2.35 -10.57
N PHE A 42 0.77 -2.45 -10.63
CA PHE A 42 0.03 -2.90 -11.80
C PHE A 42 -0.53 -1.71 -12.59
N GLU A 43 -0.20 -1.63 -13.87
CA GLU A 43 -0.82 -0.67 -14.80
C GLU A 43 -1.79 -1.38 -15.74
N PRO A 44 -2.97 -0.82 -16.01
CA PRO A 44 -3.94 -1.42 -16.92
C PRO A 44 -3.37 -1.51 -18.34
N SER A 45 -3.48 -2.66 -18.98
CA SER A 45 -3.07 -2.83 -20.38
C SER A 45 -4.15 -2.44 -21.39
N GLY A 46 -5.35 -2.07 -20.91
CA GLY A 46 -6.55 -1.83 -21.72
C GLY A 46 -7.41 -3.09 -21.95
N GLU A 47 -6.91 -4.27 -21.59
CA GLU A 47 -7.66 -5.53 -21.61
C GLU A 47 -8.14 -5.88 -20.18
N SER A 48 -9.29 -6.54 -20.05
CA SER A 48 -9.84 -6.91 -18.75
C SER A 48 -8.92 -7.85 -18.00
N ASN A 49 -8.66 -7.54 -16.72
CA ASN A 49 -7.81 -8.31 -15.81
C ASN A 49 -6.37 -8.52 -16.30
N LYS A 50 -5.90 -7.68 -17.23
CA LYS A 50 -4.55 -7.74 -17.80
C LYS A 50 -3.80 -6.44 -17.54
N TYR A 51 -2.56 -6.59 -17.09
CA TYR A 51 -1.77 -5.51 -16.54
C TYR A 51 -0.31 -5.60 -16.96
N TYR A 52 0.31 -4.43 -17.12
CA TYR A 52 1.76 -4.30 -17.06
C TYR A 52 2.17 -4.21 -15.59
N PHE A 53 2.86 -5.24 -15.13
CA PHE A 53 3.44 -5.29 -13.80
C PHE A 53 4.84 -4.66 -13.84
N ASN A 54 4.92 -3.45 -13.32
CA ASN A 54 6.14 -2.65 -13.27
C ASN A 54 6.87 -2.96 -11.96
N THR A 55 8.18 -3.24 -12.08
CA THR A 55 9.10 -3.45 -10.97
C THR A 55 10.41 -2.73 -11.30
N ASP A 56 11.23 -2.42 -10.30
CA ASP A 56 12.58 -1.83 -10.50
C ASP A 56 13.45 -2.59 -11.52
N ARG A 57 13.20 -3.88 -11.68
CA ARG A 57 14.07 -4.76 -12.49
C ARG A 57 13.58 -4.87 -13.92
N ASN A 58 12.26 -4.99 -14.13
CA ASN A 58 11.65 -5.31 -15.42
C ASN A 58 10.15 -4.97 -15.45
N ILE A 59 9.58 -4.87 -16.66
CA ILE A 59 8.14 -4.84 -16.91
C ILE A 59 7.69 -6.23 -17.38
N LYS A 60 6.63 -6.78 -16.77
CA LYS A 60 6.03 -8.06 -17.16
C LYS A 60 4.54 -7.89 -17.49
N ILE A 61 4.01 -8.69 -18.41
CA ILE A 61 2.57 -8.73 -18.66
C ILE A 61 1.97 -9.82 -17.78
N ILE A 62 0.99 -9.45 -16.95
CA ILE A 62 0.28 -10.36 -16.05
C ILE A 62 -1.21 -10.32 -16.37
N GLN A 63 -1.85 -11.48 -16.39
CA GLN A 63 -3.29 -11.60 -16.48
C GLN A 63 -3.81 -12.41 -15.29
N PHE A 64 -4.74 -11.82 -14.53
CA PHE A 64 -5.38 -12.51 -13.41
C PHE A 64 -6.44 -13.47 -13.93
N HIS A 65 -6.44 -14.67 -13.34
CA HIS A 65 -7.39 -15.74 -13.64
C HIS A 65 -7.91 -16.29 -12.33
N ASP A 66 -9.21 -16.62 -12.27
CA ASP A 66 -9.76 -17.33 -11.13
C ASP A 66 -9.37 -18.81 -11.25
N ASN A 67 -8.44 -19.23 -10.39
CA ASN A 67 -8.01 -20.62 -10.28
C ASN A 67 -8.67 -21.35 -9.10
N SER A 68 -9.51 -20.66 -8.34
CA SER A 68 -10.10 -21.19 -7.11
C SER A 68 -11.25 -22.15 -7.39
N ASN A 69 -11.91 -22.05 -8.54
CA ASN A 69 -13.14 -22.76 -8.91
C ASN A 69 -14.30 -22.60 -7.91
N ILE A 70 -14.19 -21.66 -6.96
CA ILE A 70 -15.21 -21.38 -5.94
C ILE A 70 -15.69 -19.93 -6.01
N GLY A 71 -15.26 -19.17 -7.03
CA GLY A 71 -15.72 -17.81 -7.28
C GLY A 71 -15.10 -16.76 -6.35
N ILE A 72 -13.83 -16.94 -5.95
CA ILE A 72 -13.09 -15.86 -5.28
C ILE A 72 -12.94 -14.70 -6.29
N PRO A 73 -13.35 -13.46 -5.94
CA PRO A 73 -13.24 -12.34 -6.85
C PRO A 73 -11.77 -12.04 -7.17
N LEU A 74 -11.51 -11.63 -8.40
CA LEU A 74 -10.19 -11.13 -8.80
C LEU A 74 -9.89 -9.78 -8.14
N PRO A 75 -8.61 -9.39 -8.03
CA PRO A 75 -8.24 -8.08 -7.53
C PRO A 75 -8.95 -6.97 -8.32
N ASN A 76 -9.62 -6.07 -7.60
CA ASN A 76 -10.39 -5.00 -8.20
C ASN A 76 -9.44 -4.00 -8.91
N PRO A 77 -9.68 -3.69 -10.19
CA PRO A 77 -8.85 -2.75 -10.94
C PRO A 77 -8.71 -1.37 -10.28
N THR A 78 -9.74 -0.90 -9.56
CA THR A 78 -9.72 0.39 -8.88
C THR A 78 -8.73 0.41 -7.72
N TYR A 79 -8.69 -0.65 -6.90
CA TYR A 79 -7.73 -0.75 -5.80
C TYR A 79 -6.29 -0.86 -6.32
N LEU A 80 -6.08 -1.61 -7.40
CA LEU A 80 -4.78 -1.68 -8.07
C LEU A 80 -4.35 -0.31 -8.61
N ALA A 81 -5.27 0.45 -9.21
CA ALA A 81 -4.97 1.80 -9.72
C ALA A 81 -4.62 2.79 -8.60
N ILE A 82 -5.30 2.71 -7.45
CA ILE A 82 -4.98 3.53 -6.28
C ILE A 82 -3.57 3.20 -5.78
N HIS A 83 -3.26 1.92 -5.60
CA HIS A 83 -1.92 1.47 -5.20
C HIS A 83 -0.85 1.96 -6.19
N ALA A 84 -1.08 1.80 -7.49
CA ALA A 84 -0.17 2.26 -8.53
C ALA A 84 0.06 3.78 -8.52
N ALA A 85 -0.96 4.57 -8.19
CA ALA A 85 -0.81 6.02 -8.06
C ALA A 85 0.15 6.37 -6.91
N PHE A 86 0.00 5.73 -5.75
CA PHE A 86 0.93 5.90 -4.63
C PHE A 86 2.34 5.44 -5.00
N ALA A 87 2.47 4.26 -5.61
CA ALA A 87 3.77 3.73 -6.02
C ALA A 87 4.52 4.65 -6.97
N LYS A 88 3.84 5.21 -7.97
CA LYS A 88 4.45 6.19 -8.89
C LYS A 88 4.89 7.47 -8.20
N VAL A 89 4.11 7.96 -7.23
CA VAL A 89 4.47 9.15 -6.46
C VAL A 89 5.71 8.86 -5.61
N PHE A 90 5.80 7.69 -4.99
CA PHE A 90 6.95 7.31 -4.17
C PHE A 90 8.20 7.01 -4.99
N ASP A 91 8.05 6.39 -6.15
CA ASP A 91 9.12 6.20 -7.12
C ASP A 91 9.66 7.55 -7.62
N ALA A 92 8.78 8.43 -8.09
CA ALA A 92 9.18 9.75 -8.61
C ALA A 92 9.82 10.67 -7.56
N SER A 93 9.46 10.52 -6.29
CA SER A 93 10.04 11.30 -5.18
C SER A 93 11.29 10.65 -4.56
N GLY A 94 11.65 9.43 -4.96
CA GLY A 94 12.72 8.64 -4.32
C GLY A 94 12.38 8.20 -2.89
N ALA A 95 11.13 8.37 -2.45
CA ALA A 95 10.67 8.08 -1.09
C ALA A 95 10.23 6.63 -0.87
N GLY A 96 10.22 5.79 -1.91
CA GLY A 96 9.81 4.37 -1.80
C GLY A 96 10.56 3.61 -0.71
N MET A 97 11.88 3.80 -0.60
CA MET A 97 12.70 3.16 0.45
C MET A 97 12.55 3.81 1.83
N TYR A 98 12.14 5.08 1.91
CA TYR A 98 11.95 5.79 3.18
C TYR A 98 10.70 5.27 3.92
N ILE A 99 9.67 4.92 3.16
CA ILE A 99 8.42 4.36 3.66
C ILE A 99 8.61 2.99 4.34
N ASP A 100 9.45 2.12 3.78
CA ASP A 100 9.80 0.83 4.39
C ASP A 100 10.39 1.01 5.80
N GLY A 101 11.19 2.07 6.02
CA GLY A 101 11.68 2.43 7.36
C GLY A 101 10.56 2.81 8.32
N VAL A 102 9.62 3.66 7.87
CA VAL A 102 8.50 4.14 8.70
C VAL A 102 7.52 3.01 9.02
N PHE A 103 7.12 2.19 8.05
CA PHE A 103 6.20 1.07 8.29
C PHE A 103 6.84 -0.03 9.13
N ARG A 104 8.11 -0.37 8.88
CA ARG A 104 8.85 -1.33 9.72
C ARG A 104 9.03 -0.82 11.15
N ASP A 105 9.25 0.47 11.34
CA ASP A 105 9.29 1.04 12.69
C ASP A 105 7.91 0.99 13.34
N VAL A 106 6.81 1.27 12.63
CA VAL A 106 5.44 1.11 13.17
C VAL A 106 5.13 -0.35 13.51
N GLU A 107 5.50 -1.32 12.67
CA GLU A 107 5.31 -2.75 12.93
C GLU A 107 6.20 -3.27 14.08
N ARG A 108 7.47 -2.80 14.15
CA ARG A 108 8.44 -3.16 15.20
C ARG A 108 8.12 -2.52 16.55
N ILE A 109 7.54 -1.32 16.56
CA ILE A 109 7.05 -0.68 17.78
C ILE A 109 5.88 -1.47 18.38
N GLY A 110 5.29 -2.39 17.61
CA GLY A 110 4.17 -3.20 18.04
C GLY A 110 2.92 -2.33 18.09
N VAL A 111 1.88 -2.74 17.36
CA VAL A 111 0.53 -2.31 17.68
C VAL A 111 0.30 -2.57 19.17
N LEU A 112 -0.43 -1.67 19.83
CA LEU A 112 -0.80 -1.74 21.25
C LEU A 112 -0.84 -3.19 21.73
N SER A 113 0.13 -3.56 22.56
CA SER A 113 0.25 -4.89 23.14
C SER A 113 -1.10 -5.24 23.77
N SER A 114 -1.55 -6.47 23.56
CA SER A 114 -2.85 -6.94 24.07
C SER A 114 -2.96 -6.87 25.60
N ASP A 115 -1.83 -6.71 26.29
CA ASP A 115 -1.72 -6.52 27.74
C ASP A 115 -1.78 -5.05 28.20
N GLY A 116 -1.89 -4.09 27.27
CA GLY A 116 -1.96 -2.66 27.56
C GLY A 116 -0.64 -2.02 28.01
N LEU A 117 0.49 -2.71 27.91
CA LEU A 117 1.80 -2.21 28.35
C LEU A 117 2.57 -1.47 27.25
N SER A 118 1.97 -1.27 26.08
CA SER A 118 2.62 -0.47 25.03
C SER A 118 2.87 0.95 25.50
N ASP A 119 4.11 1.40 25.33
CA ASP A 119 4.49 2.77 25.60
C ASP A 119 3.95 3.71 24.52
N VAL A 120 2.75 4.23 24.80
CA VAL A 120 2.02 5.15 23.94
C VAL A 120 2.83 6.43 23.65
N ILE A 121 3.71 6.84 24.56
CA ILE A 121 4.58 8.01 24.37
C ILE A 121 5.57 7.76 23.23
N THR A 122 6.15 6.56 23.16
CA THR A 122 7.06 6.17 22.09
C THR A 122 6.36 6.10 20.72
N LEU A 123 5.11 5.63 20.69
CA LEU A 123 4.26 5.67 19.49
C LEU A 123 3.94 7.11 19.06
N LEU A 124 3.53 7.98 19.99
CA LEU A 124 3.21 9.37 19.68
C LEU A 124 4.43 10.14 19.16
N ASN A 125 5.60 9.87 19.73
CA ASN A 125 6.85 10.51 19.29
C ASN A 125 7.24 10.07 17.87
N SER A 126 7.06 8.80 17.47
CA SER A 126 7.37 8.37 16.10
C SER A 126 6.45 9.02 15.06
N PHE A 127 5.18 9.25 15.39
CA PHE A 127 4.26 10.05 14.57
C PHE A 127 4.63 11.53 14.49
N GLN A 128 5.23 12.09 15.53
CA GLN A 128 5.65 13.49 15.55
C GLN A 128 6.94 13.73 14.76
N PHE A 129 7.87 12.77 14.77
CA PHE A 129 9.09 12.84 13.97
C PHE A 129 8.84 12.67 12.46
N SER A 130 7.87 11.85 12.05
CA SER A 130 7.49 11.75 10.63
C SER A 130 6.86 13.04 10.10
N GLN A 131 6.14 13.79 10.94
CA GLN A 131 5.61 15.12 10.60
C GLN A 131 6.72 16.19 10.48
N GLN A 132 7.77 16.12 11.29
CA GLN A 132 8.89 17.06 11.23
C GLN A 132 9.82 16.79 10.04
N ALA A 133 10.06 15.53 9.68
CA ALA A 133 10.83 15.18 8.49
C ALA A 133 10.18 15.65 7.19
N ALA A 134 8.84 15.69 7.14
CA ALA A 134 8.07 16.24 6.02
C ALA A 134 8.03 17.79 5.98
N GLY A 135 8.53 18.47 7.02
CA GLY A 135 8.53 19.93 7.15
C GLY A 135 9.90 20.60 7.00
N LEU A 136 10.93 19.87 6.56
CA LEU A 136 12.32 20.37 6.47
C LEU A 136 12.85 20.50 5.02
N SER A 137 11.97 20.65 4.04
CA SER A 137 12.35 21.04 2.67
C SER A 137 11.75 22.40 2.27
N GLU A 138 12.11 23.45 3.01
CA GLU A 138 12.13 24.83 2.50
C GLU A 138 13.55 25.40 2.64
#